data_AF-A0AAV1SUD2-F1
#
_entry.id   AF-A0AAV1SUD2-F1
#
_cell.length_a   1.000
_cell.length_b   1.000
_cell.length_c   1.000
_cell.angle_alpha   90.00
_cell.angle_beta   90.00
_cell.angle_gamma   90.00
#
_symmetry.space_group_name_H-M   'P 1'
#
loop_
_entity.id
_entity.type
_entity.pdbx_description
1 polymer ?
#
loop_
_entity_poly.entity_id
_entity_poly.type
_entity_poly.pdbx_seq_one_letter_code
_entity_poly.pdbx_strand_id
1 'polypeptide(L)'
;MGQPPSLYFNAGMFVFEPSISTYHDLLKTLSLTPPTPFAEQDFLNMYFKDIYKPIPLVYNLVLAMLWRHPENVELDKVKVVHYCAAGSKPWRYTGKEENMQREDIKMLVKKWWDIYNDESLDYKKFVANGTDAEPVMNLQPFIAALSEAGAVQYVTAPSAA
;
A
#
# COMPACT_ATOMS: atom_id res chain seq x y z
N MET A 1 -37.49 1.94 -6.01
CA MET A 1 -36.08 1.50 -5.91
C MET A 1 -35.28 2.66 -5.33
N GLY A 2 -34.44 2.43 -4.33
CA GLY A 2 -33.68 3.48 -3.63
C GLY A 2 -32.55 4.06 -4.47
N GLN A 3 -31.87 5.09 -3.95
CA GLN A 3 -30.65 5.59 -4.60
C GLN A 3 -29.57 4.50 -4.64
N PRO A 4 -28.76 4.44 -5.72
CA PRO A 4 -27.63 3.54 -5.77
C PRO A 4 -26.68 3.84 -4.59
N PRO A 5 -26.00 2.81 -4.04
CA PRO A 5 -25.04 3.03 -2.98
C PRO A 5 -23.93 3.99 -3.44
N SER A 6 -23.45 4.82 -2.50
CA SER A 6 -22.31 5.68 -2.75
C SER A 6 -21.12 4.87 -3.25
N LEU A 7 -20.31 5.47 -4.13
CA LEU A 7 -19.05 4.87 -4.53
C LEU A 7 -18.17 4.66 -3.29
N TYR A 8 -17.49 3.52 -3.26
CA TYR A 8 -16.66 3.12 -2.13
C TYR A 8 -15.31 2.61 -2.65
N PHE A 9 -14.21 3.07 -2.05
CA PHE A 9 -12.86 2.80 -2.51
C PHE A 9 -12.01 2.07 -1.48
N ASN A 10 -11.03 1.31 -1.97
CA ASN A 10 -10.04 0.67 -1.11
C ASN A 10 -8.92 1.67 -0.78
N ALA A 11 -8.66 1.89 0.51
CA ALA A 11 -7.66 2.87 0.97
C ALA A 11 -6.21 2.40 0.82
N GLY A 12 -5.95 1.18 0.34
CA GLY A 12 -4.59 0.66 0.14
C GLY A 12 -3.81 1.37 -0.97
N MET A 13 -4.50 2.04 -1.90
CA MET A 13 -3.89 2.90 -2.89
C MET A 13 -4.88 3.99 -3.30
N PHE A 14 -4.47 5.24 -3.17
CA PHE A 14 -5.17 6.41 -3.70
C PHE A 14 -4.15 7.53 -3.96
N VAL A 15 -4.55 8.51 -4.76
CA VAL A 15 -3.74 9.71 -5.06
C VAL A 15 -4.33 10.89 -4.31
N PHE A 16 -3.46 11.67 -3.66
CA PHE A 16 -3.87 12.89 -2.97
C PHE A 16 -2.79 13.98 -3.12
N GLU A 17 -3.19 15.22 -2.90
CA GLU A 17 -2.28 16.36 -2.81
C GLU A 17 -1.98 16.64 -1.33
N PRO A 18 -0.71 16.59 -0.88
CA PRO A 18 -0.37 16.92 0.49
C PRO A 18 -0.79 18.35 0.85
N SER A 19 -1.53 18.50 1.95
CA SER A 19 -2.04 19.79 2.39
C SER A 19 -2.12 19.83 3.91
N ILE A 20 -1.51 20.86 4.51
CA ILE A 20 -1.51 21.04 5.96
C ILE A 20 -2.92 21.32 6.49
N SER A 21 -3.77 21.99 5.71
CA SER A 21 -5.15 22.24 6.10
C SER A 21 -5.96 20.94 6.09
N THR A 22 -5.79 20.11 5.06
CA THR A 22 -6.41 18.78 4.99
C THR A 22 -5.94 17.88 6.11
N TYR A 23 -4.66 17.91 6.48
CA TYR A 23 -4.13 17.15 7.61
C TYR A 23 -4.82 17.53 8.94
N HIS A 24 -4.89 18.82 9.25
CA HIS A 24 -5.52 19.28 10.49
C HIS A 24 -7.02 18.98 10.51
N ASP A 25 -7.69 19.14 9.38
CA ASP A 25 -9.12 18.83 9.27
C ASP A 25 -9.39 17.33 9.40
N LEU A 26 -8.60 16.46 8.75
CA LEU A 26 -8.67 15.01 8.94
C LEU A 26 -8.56 14.61 10.41
N LEU A 27 -7.58 15.16 11.15
CA LEU A 27 -7.43 14.87 12.58
C LEU A 27 -8.62 15.35 13.40
N LYS A 28 -9.12 16.55 13.11
CA LYS A 28 -10.30 17.09 13.77
C LYS A 28 -11.52 16.22 13.50
N THR A 29 -11.78 15.86 12.24
CA THR A 29 -12.90 14.99 11.87
C THR A 29 -12.76 13.61 12.49
N LEU A 30 -11.56 13.03 12.50
CA LEU A 30 -11.30 11.72 13.11
C LEU A 30 -11.69 11.70 14.59
N SER A 31 -11.32 12.74 15.35
CA SER A 31 -11.66 12.83 16.78
C SER A 31 -13.16 12.92 17.08
N LEU A 32 -13.97 13.31 16.08
CA LEU A 32 -15.43 13.39 16.18
C LEU A 32 -16.14 12.20 15.54
N THR A 33 -15.42 11.37 14.79
CA THR A 33 -16.01 10.27 14.01
C THR A 33 -16.05 8.99 14.85
N PRO A 34 -17.22 8.34 15.02
CA PRO A 34 -17.28 7.03 15.65
C PRO A 34 -16.43 6.00 14.89
N PRO A 35 -15.61 5.19 15.58
CA PRO A 35 -14.83 4.14 14.93
C PRO A 35 -15.73 3.13 14.21
N THR A 36 -15.28 2.67 13.05
CA THR A 36 -15.98 1.65 12.25
C THR A 36 -15.11 0.40 12.08
N PRO A 37 -15.69 -0.74 11.65
CA PRO A 37 -14.93 -1.98 11.46
C PRO A 37 -13.82 -1.90 10.40
N PHE A 38 -13.94 -1.02 9.39
CA PHE A 38 -12.93 -0.84 8.35
C PHE A 38 -12.12 0.46 8.54
N ALA A 39 -11.72 0.73 9.78
CA ALA A 39 -10.67 1.69 10.18
C ALA A 39 -10.54 2.93 9.27
N GLU A 40 -9.37 3.13 8.66
CA GLU A 40 -9.10 4.28 7.79
C GLU A 40 -9.91 4.23 6.49
N GLN A 41 -10.25 3.05 5.98
CA GLN A 41 -10.97 2.92 4.72
C GLN A 41 -12.36 3.56 4.80
N ASP A 42 -13.15 3.22 5.81
CA ASP A 42 -14.46 3.83 6.01
C ASP A 42 -14.35 5.33 6.30
N PHE A 43 -13.39 5.71 7.14
CA PHE A 43 -13.17 7.11 7.49
C PHE A 43 -12.85 7.96 6.27
N LEU A 44 -11.92 7.51 5.42
CA LEU A 44 -11.53 8.21 4.20
C LEU A 44 -12.65 8.22 3.16
N ASN A 45 -13.43 7.14 3.04
CA ASN A 45 -14.62 7.14 2.19
C ASN A 45 -15.67 8.14 2.66
N MET A 46 -15.90 8.26 3.97
CA MET A 46 -16.80 9.27 4.53
C MET A 46 -16.26 10.69 4.29
N TYR A 47 -14.98 10.92 4.57
CA TYR A 47 -14.36 12.25 4.49
C TYR A 47 -14.27 12.76 3.05
N PHE A 48 -13.89 11.90 2.10
CA PHE A 48 -13.67 12.28 0.69
C PHE A 48 -14.85 11.94 -0.24
N LYS A 49 -16.02 11.56 0.30
CA LYS A 49 -17.19 11.12 -0.48
C LYS A 49 -17.59 12.05 -1.63
N ASP A 50 -17.39 13.36 -1.46
CA ASP A 50 -17.86 14.39 -2.40
C ASP A 50 -16.83 14.70 -3.50
N ILE A 51 -15.57 14.28 -3.33
CA ILE A 51 -14.48 14.58 -4.29
C ILE A 51 -13.79 13.34 -4.86
N TYR A 52 -14.10 12.16 -4.30
CA TYR A 52 -13.48 10.90 -4.71
C TYR A 52 -13.76 10.58 -6.19
N LYS A 53 -12.73 10.04 -6.85
CA LYS A 53 -12.81 9.49 -8.21
C LYS A 53 -12.22 8.08 -8.21
N PRO A 54 -12.94 7.08 -8.77
CA PRO A 54 -12.43 5.72 -8.79
C PRO A 54 -11.20 5.57 -9.67
N ILE A 55 -10.21 4.86 -9.14
CA ILE A 55 -9.06 4.38 -9.90
C ILE A 55 -9.39 3.02 -10.52
N PRO A 56 -8.92 2.73 -11.74
CA PRO A 56 -9.07 1.40 -12.32
C PRO A 56 -8.47 0.30 -11.45
N LEU A 57 -9.13 -0.86 -11.41
CA LEU A 57 -8.72 -2.02 -10.61
C LEU A 57 -7.27 -2.46 -10.86
N VAL A 58 -6.75 -2.27 -12.08
CA VAL A 58 -5.35 -2.59 -12.41
C VAL A 58 -4.31 -1.83 -11.57
N TYR A 59 -4.68 -0.68 -10.98
CA TYR A 59 -3.80 0.12 -10.12
C TYR A 59 -3.98 -0.16 -8.62
N ASN A 60 -4.92 -1.03 -8.24
CA ASN A 60 -5.10 -1.48 -6.86
C ASN A 60 -5.84 -2.83 -6.85
N LEU A 61 -5.23 -3.88 -7.40
CA LEU A 61 -5.85 -5.20 -7.44
C LEU A 61 -5.86 -5.79 -6.03
N VAL A 62 -7.02 -5.73 -5.37
CA VAL A 62 -7.31 -6.52 -4.17
C VAL A 62 -7.43 -7.99 -4.59
N LEU A 63 -6.60 -8.86 -4.01
CA LEU A 63 -6.51 -10.27 -4.43
C LEU A 63 -7.84 -11.02 -4.43
N ALA A 64 -8.77 -10.67 -3.54
CA ALA A 64 -10.10 -11.28 -3.49
C ALA A 64 -10.88 -11.19 -4.82
N MET A 65 -10.57 -10.20 -5.67
CA MET A 65 -11.16 -10.07 -6.99
C MET A 65 -10.86 -11.26 -7.90
N LEU A 66 -9.74 -11.97 -7.69
CA LEU A 66 -9.36 -13.15 -8.47
C LEU A 66 -10.33 -14.33 -8.33
N TRP A 67 -11.12 -14.38 -7.25
CA TRP A 67 -12.10 -15.46 -7.02
C TRP A 67 -13.52 -14.97 -6.77
N ARG A 68 -13.71 -13.70 -6.38
CA ARG A 68 -15.05 -13.10 -6.23
C ARG A 68 -15.60 -12.59 -7.56
N HIS A 69 -14.74 -12.03 -8.41
CA HIS A 69 -15.11 -11.41 -9.68
C HIS A 69 -14.02 -11.64 -10.76
N PRO A 70 -13.64 -12.91 -11.03
CA PRO A 70 -12.57 -13.22 -11.98
C PRO A 70 -12.81 -12.66 -13.38
N GLU A 71 -14.07 -12.49 -13.78
CA GLU A 71 -14.47 -11.89 -15.05
C GLU A 71 -14.01 -10.43 -15.22
N ASN A 72 -13.71 -9.74 -14.12
CA ASN A 72 -13.27 -8.35 -14.11
C ASN A 72 -11.74 -8.19 -13.99
N VAL A 73 -10.98 -9.30 -14.03
CA VAL A 73 -9.52 -9.27 -13.83
C VAL A 73 -8.78 -9.80 -15.06
N GLU A 74 -8.15 -8.88 -15.78
CA GLU A 74 -7.13 -9.18 -16.79
C GLU A 74 -5.74 -9.07 -16.13
N LEU A 75 -5.24 -10.19 -15.62
CA LEU A 75 -4.07 -10.23 -14.73
C LEU A 75 -2.77 -9.69 -15.37
N ASP A 76 -2.64 -9.81 -16.69
CA ASP A 76 -1.53 -9.28 -17.49
C ASP A 76 -1.52 -7.75 -17.57
N LYS A 77 -2.67 -7.09 -17.41
CA LYS A 77 -2.80 -5.63 -17.40
C LYS A 77 -2.57 -5.00 -16.03
N VAL A 78 -2.55 -5.81 -14.96
CA VAL A 78 -2.40 -5.34 -13.58
C VAL A 78 -1.03 -4.69 -13.37
N LYS A 79 -1.04 -3.53 -12.69
CA LYS A 79 0.14 -2.71 -12.38
C LYS A 79 0.51 -2.77 -10.90
N VAL A 80 -0.48 -2.86 -10.01
CA VAL A 80 -0.28 -2.91 -8.56
C VAL A 80 -1.15 -3.99 -7.96
N VAL A 81 -0.55 -4.83 -7.12
CA VAL A 81 -1.21 -5.92 -6.40
C VAL A 81 -1.27 -5.59 -4.92
N HIS A 82 -2.48 -5.68 -4.35
CA HIS A 82 -2.73 -5.44 -2.94
C HIS A 82 -3.00 -6.77 -2.21
N TYR A 83 -1.99 -7.23 -1.47
CA TYR A 83 -2.03 -8.42 -0.61
C TYR A 83 -2.80 -8.16 0.69
N CYS A 84 -4.11 -7.89 0.63
CA CYS A 84 -4.95 -7.61 1.81
C CYS A 84 -5.80 -8.79 2.28
N ALA A 85 -5.88 -9.88 1.52
CA ALA A 85 -6.59 -11.08 1.97
C ALA A 85 -5.80 -11.82 3.07
N ALA A 86 -6.50 -12.48 3.99
CA ALA A 86 -5.87 -13.32 5.01
C ALA A 86 -4.96 -14.37 4.37
N GLY A 87 -3.77 -14.57 4.94
CA GLY A 87 -2.74 -15.48 4.40
C GLY A 87 -1.99 -14.97 3.16
N SER A 88 -2.43 -13.88 2.53
CA SER A 88 -1.84 -13.42 1.27
C SER A 88 -0.56 -12.59 1.43
N LYS A 89 -0.23 -12.14 2.65
CA LYS A 89 0.99 -11.36 2.92
C LYS A 89 2.21 -12.19 2.48
N PRO A 90 2.99 -11.76 1.46
CA PRO A 90 4.03 -12.62 0.85
C PRO A 90 5.07 -13.13 1.86
N TRP A 91 5.48 -12.29 2.81
CA TRP A 91 6.44 -12.62 3.86
C TRP A 91 5.90 -13.55 4.97
N ARG A 92 4.60 -13.85 4.98
CA ARG A 92 3.95 -14.81 5.89
C ARG A 92 3.18 -15.89 5.14
N TYR A 93 3.41 -16.01 3.84
CA TYR A 93 2.62 -16.88 2.99
C TYR A 93 2.87 -18.35 3.31
N THR A 94 1.82 -19.07 3.73
CA THR A 94 1.90 -20.51 4.01
C THR A 94 1.21 -21.37 2.94
N GLY A 95 0.33 -20.75 2.14
CA GLY A 95 -0.50 -21.45 1.16
C GLY A 95 -1.67 -22.24 1.76
N LYS A 96 -1.90 -22.18 3.08
CA LYS A 96 -2.91 -22.99 3.78
C LYS A 96 -4.23 -22.26 3.97
N GLU A 97 -4.21 -20.93 4.00
CA GLU A 97 -5.39 -20.10 4.16
C GLU A 97 -6.29 -20.19 2.93
N GLU A 98 -7.56 -19.83 3.10
CA GLU A 98 -8.57 -19.95 2.05
C GLU A 98 -8.14 -19.23 0.76
N ASN A 99 -8.26 -19.91 -0.37
CA ASN A 99 -7.88 -19.44 -1.71
C ASN A 99 -6.36 -19.29 -1.94
N MET A 100 -5.50 -19.45 -0.93
CA MET A 100 -4.05 -19.33 -1.11
C MET A 100 -3.45 -20.49 -1.91
N GLN A 101 -4.15 -21.62 -2.04
CA GLN A 101 -3.70 -22.73 -2.87
C GLN A 101 -3.71 -22.45 -4.38
N ARG A 102 -4.29 -21.33 -4.84
CA ARG A 102 -4.45 -21.00 -6.26
C ARG A 102 -3.12 -20.66 -6.94
N GLU A 103 -3.03 -21.03 -8.22
CA GLU A 103 -1.80 -20.81 -9.01
C GLU A 103 -1.54 -19.34 -9.32
N ASP A 104 -2.58 -18.53 -9.54
CA ASP A 104 -2.44 -17.09 -9.73
C ASP A 104 -1.87 -16.41 -8.47
N ILE A 105 -2.32 -16.79 -7.27
CA ILE A 105 -1.78 -16.29 -6.01
C ILE A 105 -0.33 -16.72 -5.80
N LYS A 106 -0.01 -18.02 -5.98
CA LYS A 106 1.37 -18.51 -5.89
C LYS A 106 2.30 -17.76 -6.84
N MET A 107 1.85 -17.49 -8.06
CA MET A 107 2.60 -16.72 -9.04
C MET A 107 2.86 -15.28 -8.57
N LEU A 108 1.85 -14.60 -8.02
CA LEU A 108 2.00 -13.23 -7.49
C LEU A 108 2.93 -13.19 -6.27
N VAL A 109 2.76 -14.11 -5.32
CA VAL A 109 3.66 -14.23 -4.16
C VAL A 109 5.10 -14.51 -4.60
N LYS A 110 5.30 -15.39 -5.58
CA LYS A 110 6.62 -15.64 -6.16
C LYS A 110 7.21 -14.36 -6.75
N LYS A 111 6.47 -13.58 -7.52
CA LYS A 111 6.95 -12.30 -8.07
C LYS A 111 7.40 -11.32 -6.96
N TRP A 112 6.69 -11.28 -5.84
CA TRP A 112 7.11 -10.46 -4.69
C TRP A 112 8.45 -10.93 -4.12
N TRP A 113 8.62 -12.25 -3.94
CA TRP A 113 9.88 -12.82 -3.46
C TRP A 113 11.03 -12.71 -4.46
N ASP A 114 10.75 -12.80 -5.75
CA ASP A 114 11.75 -12.59 -6.81
C ASP A 114 12.34 -11.17 -6.70
N ILE A 115 11.52 -10.15 -6.38
CA ILE A 115 11.97 -8.77 -6.14
C ILE A 115 12.69 -8.66 -4.79
N TYR A 116 12.14 -9.24 -3.72
CA TYR A 116 12.75 -9.15 -2.39
C TYR A 116 14.15 -9.80 -2.32
N ASN A 117 14.34 -10.91 -3.05
CA ASN A 117 15.61 -11.63 -3.11
C ASN A 117 16.56 -11.08 -4.19
N ASP A 118 16.17 -10.04 -4.91
CA ASP A 118 17.04 -9.40 -5.90
C ASP A 118 18.03 -8.47 -5.19
N GLU A 119 19.20 -9.02 -4.84
CA GLU A 119 20.31 -8.29 -4.20
C GLU A 119 20.77 -7.07 -5.02
N SER A 120 20.46 -7.00 -6.33
CA SER A 120 20.80 -5.82 -7.14
C SER A 120 20.00 -4.57 -6.75
N LEU A 121 18.83 -4.77 -6.13
CA LEU A 121 17.95 -3.73 -5.60
C LEU A 121 18.31 -3.33 -4.17
N ASP A 122 19.26 -4.02 -3.53
CA ASP A 122 19.69 -3.68 -2.18
C ASP A 122 20.26 -2.26 -2.12
N TYR A 123 19.96 -1.58 -1.03
CA TYR A 123 20.48 -0.24 -0.78
C TYR A 123 22.01 -0.28 -0.63
N LYS A 124 22.71 0.17 -1.68
CA LYS A 124 24.16 0.34 -1.65
C LYS A 124 24.49 1.61 -0.87
N LYS A 125 24.98 1.47 0.36
CA LYS A 125 25.65 2.57 1.06
C LYS A 125 26.89 2.96 0.26
N PHE A 126 26.86 4.09 -0.43
CA PHE A 126 28.07 4.71 -0.95
C PHE A 126 28.91 5.18 0.24
N VAL A 127 29.91 4.38 0.62
CA VAL A 127 30.93 4.81 1.57
C VAL A 127 31.80 5.80 0.82
N ALA A 128 31.70 7.08 1.18
CA ALA A 128 32.55 8.14 0.67
C ALA A 128 33.99 7.96 1.18
N ASN A 129 34.72 6.98 0.64
CA ASN A 129 36.15 6.84 0.85
C ASN A 129 36.83 6.62 -0.50
N GLY A 130 37.40 7.71 -1.03
CA GLY A 130 38.54 7.66 -1.93
C GLY A 130 38.24 7.50 -3.41
N THR A 131 38.44 8.61 -4.13
CA THR A 131 38.97 8.74 -5.50
C THR A 131 38.38 7.86 -6.61
N ASP A 132 37.75 8.56 -7.56
CA ASP A 132 37.54 8.19 -8.96
C ASP A 132 36.39 7.21 -9.28
N ALA A 133 35.15 7.72 -9.27
CA ALA A 133 34.09 7.32 -10.21
C ALA A 133 32.94 8.34 -10.28
N GLU A 134 32.40 8.52 -11.48
CA GLU A 134 31.36 9.43 -11.99
C GLU A 134 30.09 9.65 -11.10
N PRO A 135 29.38 10.79 -11.27
CA PRO A 135 28.42 11.29 -10.29
C PRO A 135 27.05 10.63 -10.47
N VAL A 136 26.68 9.69 -9.61
CA VAL A 136 25.31 9.16 -9.57
C VAL A 136 24.67 9.50 -8.22
N MET A 137 23.76 10.48 -8.28
CA MET A 137 22.87 10.98 -7.23
C MET A 137 23.52 11.41 -5.91
N ASN A 138 23.62 12.73 -5.70
CA ASN A 138 23.96 13.31 -4.41
C ASN A 138 22.85 13.01 -3.38
N LEU A 139 23.07 11.98 -2.56
CA LEU A 139 22.16 11.53 -1.49
C LEU A 139 22.27 12.37 -0.19
N GLN A 140 23.14 13.38 -0.14
CA GLN A 140 23.28 14.25 1.04
C GLN A 140 21.95 14.85 1.52
N PRO A 141 21.02 15.32 0.65
CA PRO A 141 19.74 15.85 1.11
C PRO A 141 18.89 14.80 1.81
N PHE A 142 18.95 13.53 1.35
CA PHE A 142 18.19 12.44 1.92
C PHE A 142 18.75 12.01 3.28
N ILE A 143 20.09 11.94 3.39
CA ILE A 143 20.78 11.65 4.66
C ILE A 143 20.55 12.76 5.68
N ALA A 144 20.57 14.03 5.26
CA ALA A 144 20.26 15.17 6.10
C ALA A 144 18.81 15.10 6.62
N ALA A 145 17.83 14.86 5.73
CA ALA A 145 16.43 14.72 6.10
C ALA A 145 16.18 13.56 7.09
N LEU A 146 16.84 12.41 6.91
CA LEU A 146 16.76 11.28 7.85
C LEU A 146 17.40 11.59 9.21
N SER A 147 18.47 12.39 9.23
CA SER A 147 19.16 12.78 10.46
C SER A 147 18.38 13.84 11.25
N GLU A 148 17.65 14.71 10.55
CA GLU A 148 16.74 15.70 11.17
C GLU A 148 15.45 15.07 11.72
N ALA A 149 15.03 13.91 11.19
CA ALA A 149 13.80 13.23 11.60
C ALA A 149 13.82 12.70 13.06
N GLY A 150 14.96 12.76 13.76
CA GLY A 150 15.09 12.33 15.16
C GLY A 150 14.85 10.83 15.36
N ALA A 151 15.06 10.35 16.59
CA ALA A 151 14.74 8.98 16.95
C ALA A 151 13.21 8.77 16.89
N VAL A 152 12.73 8.20 15.78
CA VAL A 152 11.34 7.77 15.65
C VAL A 152 11.05 6.77 16.77
N GLN A 153 10.14 7.10 17.68
CA GLN A 153 9.68 6.14 18.67
C GLN A 153 8.99 4.99 17.93
N TYR A 154 9.69 3.87 17.85
CA TYR A 154 9.17 2.66 17.24
C TYR A 154 8.10 2.07 18.16
N VAL A 155 6.84 2.38 17.86
CA VAL A 155 5.71 1.65 18.43
C VAL A 155 5.56 0.38 17.61
N THR A 156 5.67 -0.78 18.26
CA THR A 156 5.39 -2.07 17.61
C THR A 156 3.98 -2.04 17.05
N ALA A 157 3.85 -2.18 15.74
CA ALA A 157 2.55 -2.32 15.09
C ALA A 157 1.81 -3.51 15.71
N PRO A 158 0.51 -3.39 16.04
CA PRO A 158 -0.29 -4.52 16.49
C PRO A 158 -0.27 -5.60 15.40
N SER A 159 -0.43 -6.86 15.82
CA SER A 159 -0.52 -7.98 14.89
C SER A 159 -1.68 -7.71 13.93
N ALA A 160 -1.38 -7.46 12.66
CA ALA A 160 -2.38 -7.50 11.61
C ALA A 160 -3.00 -8.91 11.59
N ALA A 161 -4.32 -8.94 11.71
CA ALA A 161 -5.14 -10.15 11.64
C ALA A 161 -4.99 -10.88 10.31
#